data_AF-G5E0C1-F1
#
_entry.id   AF-G5E0C1-F1
#
_cell.length_a   1.000
_cell.length_b   1.000
_cell.length_c   1.000
_cell.angle_alpha   90.00
_cell.angle_beta   90.00
_cell.angle_gamma   90.00
#
_symmetry.space_group_name_H-M   'P 1'
#
loop_
_entity.id
_entity.type
_entity.pdbx_description
1 polymer ?
#
loop_
_entity_poly.entity_id
_entity_poly.type
_entity_poly.pdbx_seq_one_letter_code
_entity_poly.pdbx_strand_id
1 'polypeptide(L)'
;HQEKYRDLDEDELLQNLSEADLKQLETVLEDLDPDNALLPAGFRQKNQTTKLPTGPYDRDRLLDYLEKDALAQKDREDYVPFTKQKPLDFRKDEKLSLDPELEEALKSATDTELCDLA
;
A
#
# COMPACT_ATOMS: atom_id res chain seq x y z
N HIS A 1 11.73 31.82 10.06
CA HIS A 1 12.14 30.42 10.34
C HIS A 1 13.59 30.13 9.91
N GLN A 2 14.09 30.65 8.79
CA GLN A 2 15.46 30.38 8.32
C GLN A 2 16.60 31.05 9.12
N GLU A 3 16.36 32.17 9.83
CA GLU A 3 17.43 32.85 10.58
C GLU A 3 17.98 32.05 11.77
N LYS A 4 17.20 31.13 12.33
CA LYS A 4 17.59 30.39 13.54
C LYS A 4 18.68 29.35 13.29
N TYR A 5 18.91 28.98 12.03
CA TYR A 5 19.83 27.92 11.63
C TYR A 5 20.96 28.43 10.73
N ARG A 6 21.06 29.75 10.54
CA ARG A 6 21.95 30.35 9.55
C ARG A 6 23.43 30.33 9.94
N ASP A 7 23.69 30.24 11.25
CA ASP A 7 25.03 30.22 11.83
C ASP A 7 25.48 28.81 12.26
N LEU A 8 24.68 27.77 11.94
CA LEU A 8 25.06 26.38 12.19
C LEU A 8 26.00 25.90 11.09
N ASP A 9 27.10 25.28 11.50
CA ASP A 9 28.02 24.62 10.57
C ASP A 9 27.45 23.25 10.17
N GLU A 10 26.91 23.19 8.95
CA GLU A 10 26.31 21.97 8.40
C GLU A 10 27.37 20.88 8.17
N ASP A 11 28.60 21.24 7.79
CA ASP A 11 29.66 20.28 7.50
C ASP A 11 30.16 19.61 8.79
N GLU A 12 30.31 20.37 9.87
CA GLU A 12 30.65 19.83 11.21
C GLU A 12 29.56 18.89 11.73
N LEU A 13 28.29 19.25 11.56
CA LEU A 13 27.16 18.43 11.98
C LEU A 13 27.14 17.08 11.24
N LEU A 14 27.38 17.10 9.92
CA LEU A 14 27.41 15.89 9.11
C LEU A 14 28.61 14.98 9.44
N GLN A 15 29.77 15.55 9.79
CA GLN A 15 30.95 14.78 10.18
C GLN A 15 30.76 13.99 11.48
N ASN A 16 29.89 14.46 12.38
CA ASN A 16 29.61 13.81 13.66
C ASN A 16 28.64 12.63 13.55
N LEU A 17 28.03 12.41 12.37
CA LEU A 17 27.11 11.31 12.14
C LEU A 17 27.87 10.00 11.86
N SER A 18 27.34 8.89 12.37
CA SER A 18 27.86 7.57 11.99
C SER A 18 27.43 7.20 10.57
N GLU A 19 28.07 6.19 9.97
CA GLU A 19 27.66 5.66 8.65
C GLU A 19 26.19 5.20 8.62
N ALA A 20 25.69 4.68 9.74
CA ALA A 20 24.30 4.28 9.87
C ALA A 20 23.35 5.49 9.88
N ASP A 21 23.73 6.54 10.62
CA ASP A 21 22.92 7.76 10.72
C ASP A 21 22.89 8.53 9.40
N LEU A 22 24.02 8.60 8.68
CA LEU A 22 24.09 9.18 7.34
C LEU A 22 23.17 8.46 6.36
N LYS A 23 23.14 7.12 6.40
CA LYS A 23 22.27 6.31 5.55
C LYS A 23 20.78 6.52 5.87
N GLN A 24 20.46 6.66 7.16
CA GLN A 24 19.10 7.00 7.58
C GLN A 24 18.71 8.41 7.15
N LEU A 25 19.63 9.37 7.23
CA LEU A 25 19.41 10.74 6.77
C LEU A 25 19.13 10.79 5.26
N GLU A 26 19.93 10.09 4.46
CA GLU A 26 19.71 9.92 3.01
C GLU A 26 18.31 9.37 2.73
N THR A 27 17.89 8.32 3.47
CA THR A 27 16.55 7.74 3.34
C THR A 27 15.45 8.76 3.67
N VAL A 28 15.61 9.56 4.72
CA VAL A 28 14.61 10.58 5.10
C VAL A 28 14.54 11.73 4.08
N LEU A 29 15.66 12.10 3.46
CA LEU A 29 15.70 13.12 2.42
C LEU A 29 14.98 12.69 1.14
N GLU A 30 15.06 11.40 0.78
CA GLU A 30 14.27 10.82 -0.33
C GLU A 30 12.75 10.91 -0.09
N ASP A 31 12.31 10.91 1.18
CA ASP A 31 10.89 10.93 1.57
C ASP A 31 10.32 12.34 1.64
N LEU A 32 11.17 13.32 1.98
CA LEU A 32 10.78 14.71 2.21
C LEU A 32 10.47 15.47 0.91
N ASP A 33 11.07 15.07 -0.22
CA ASP A 33 10.82 15.70 -1.51
C ASP A 33 10.69 14.65 -2.65
N PRO A 34 9.53 13.99 -2.76
CA PRO A 34 9.25 13.07 -3.88
C PRO A 34 9.30 13.80 -5.24
N ASP A 35 9.18 15.13 -5.22
CA ASP A 35 9.16 15.99 -6.39
C ASP A 35 10.47 16.74 -6.63
N ASN A 36 11.58 16.36 -5.98
CA ASN A 36 12.87 17.03 -6.09
C ASN A 36 13.26 17.29 -7.54
N ALA A 37 13.05 18.52 -8.01
CA ALA A 37 13.16 18.95 -9.41
C ALA A 37 14.55 18.69 -10.01
N LEU A 38 15.57 18.56 -9.16
CA LEU A 38 16.95 18.30 -9.55
C LEU A 38 17.25 16.81 -9.78
N LEU A 39 16.42 15.90 -9.26
CA LEU A 39 16.56 14.46 -9.48
C LEU A 39 15.77 14.01 -10.72
N PRO A 40 16.37 13.25 -11.65
CA PRO A 40 15.63 12.69 -12.78
C PRO A 40 14.51 11.75 -12.32
N ALA A 41 13.42 11.66 -13.08
CA ALA A 41 12.21 10.93 -12.70
C ALA A 41 12.48 9.46 -12.28
N GLY A 42 13.40 8.76 -12.97
CA GLY A 42 13.76 7.38 -12.64
C GLY A 42 14.49 7.20 -11.30
N PHE A 43 15.10 8.27 -10.76
CA PHE A 43 15.79 8.27 -9.47
C PHE A 43 14.90 8.75 -8.31
N ARG A 44 13.69 9.22 -8.59
CA ARG A 44 12.68 9.54 -7.55
C ARG A 44 12.02 8.28 -7.01
N GLN A 45 12.01 7.21 -7.80
CA GLN A 45 11.47 5.93 -7.38
C GLN A 45 12.47 5.22 -6.46
N LYS A 46 12.10 5.06 -5.19
CA LYS A 46 12.87 4.26 -4.23
C LYS A 46 13.13 2.86 -4.77
N ASN A 47 14.35 2.36 -4.56
CA ASN A 47 14.62 0.94 -4.74
C ASN A 47 13.77 0.15 -3.74
N GLN A 48 12.80 -0.61 -4.25
CA GLN A 48 11.87 -1.40 -3.42
C GLN A 48 12.53 -2.60 -2.73
N THR A 49 13.82 -2.81 -2.96
CA THR A 49 14.57 -3.90 -2.34
C THR A 49 16.03 -3.53 -2.11
N THR A 50 16.55 -3.94 -0.96
CA THR A 50 17.99 -3.92 -0.65
C THR A 50 18.71 -5.13 -1.23
N LYS A 51 17.99 -6.08 -1.85
CA LYS A 51 18.57 -7.29 -2.44
C LYS A 51 19.24 -6.93 -3.77
N LEU A 52 20.48 -7.39 -3.93
CA LEU A 52 21.16 -7.32 -5.22
C LEU A 52 20.41 -8.15 -6.28
N PRO A 53 20.47 -7.75 -7.56
CA PRO A 53 19.89 -8.54 -8.64
C PRO A 53 20.53 -9.93 -8.64
N THR A 54 19.69 -10.96 -8.69
CA THR A 54 20.13 -12.36 -8.61
C THR A 54 20.67 -12.93 -9.94
N GLY A 55 20.93 -12.07 -10.93
CA GLY A 55 21.33 -12.44 -12.27
C GLY A 55 20.15 -12.62 -13.23
N PRO A 56 20.37 -13.22 -14.42
CA PRO A 56 19.28 -13.55 -15.35
C PRO A 56 18.31 -14.55 -14.74
N TYR A 57 17.10 -14.60 -15.29
CA TYR A 57 16.08 -15.54 -14.85
C TYR A 57 16.55 -16.99 -14.97
N ASP A 58 16.52 -17.72 -13.84
CA ASP A 58 16.83 -19.14 -13.75
C ASP A 58 15.55 -19.91 -13.43
N ARG A 59 15.02 -20.61 -14.44
CA ARG A 59 13.76 -21.33 -14.36
C ARG A 59 13.85 -22.54 -13.42
N ASP A 60 14.95 -23.27 -13.47
CA ASP A 60 15.09 -24.53 -12.74
C ASP A 60 15.21 -24.26 -11.24
N ARG A 61 16.01 -23.25 -10.88
CA ARG A 61 16.09 -22.77 -9.48
C ARG A 61 14.75 -22.29 -8.93
N LEU A 62 13.93 -21.64 -9.75
CA LEU A 62 12.59 -21.22 -9.35
C LEU A 62 11.68 -22.43 -9.08
N LEU A 63 11.71 -23.43 -9.96
CA LEU A 63 10.90 -24.64 -9.80
C LEU A 63 11.30 -25.44 -8.57
N ASP A 64 12.60 -25.62 -8.32
CA ASP A 64 13.11 -26.30 -7.12
C ASP A 64 12.64 -25.60 -5.84
N TYR A 65 12.65 -24.27 -5.83
CA TYR A 65 12.14 -23.49 -4.70
C TYR A 65 10.64 -23.71 -4.50
N LEU A 66 9.83 -23.64 -5.58
CA LEU A 66 8.38 -23.81 -5.50
C LEU A 66 7.99 -25.23 -5.07
N GLU A 67 8.70 -26.26 -5.53
CA GLU A 67 8.48 -27.64 -5.10
C GLU A 67 8.75 -27.80 -3.61
N LYS A 68 9.88 -27.26 -3.13
CA LYS A 68 10.23 -27.29 -1.71
C LYS A 68 9.23 -26.54 -0.84
N ASP A 69 8.77 -25.37 -1.28
CA ASP A 69 7.80 -24.54 -0.57
C ASP A 69 6.43 -25.24 -0.51
N ALA A 70 5.97 -25.81 -1.62
CA ALA A 70 4.73 -26.58 -1.69
C ALA A 70 4.76 -27.82 -0.79
N LEU A 71 5.89 -28.54 -0.72
CA LEU A 71 6.06 -29.69 0.18
C LEU A 71 6.12 -29.30 1.66
N ALA A 72 6.56 -28.07 1.97
CA ALA A 72 6.64 -27.57 3.33
C ALA A 72 5.30 -27.07 3.87
N GLN A 73 4.36 -26.73 2.97
CA GLN A 73 3.06 -26.19 3.34
C GLN A 73 2.18 -27.28 3.97
N LYS A 74 1.78 -27.05 5.23
CA LYS A 74 0.90 -27.96 5.97
C LYS A 74 -0.57 -27.70 5.66
N ASP A 75 -1.37 -28.75 5.76
CA ASP A 75 -2.82 -28.64 5.69
C ASP A 75 -3.37 -27.79 6.84
N ARG A 76 -4.52 -27.17 6.60
CA ARG A 76 -5.23 -26.41 7.63
C ARG A 76 -5.85 -27.37 8.64
N GLU A 77 -5.46 -27.24 9.92
CA GLU A 77 -5.96 -28.07 11.02
C GLU A 77 -7.48 -27.89 11.25
N ASP A 78 -8.00 -26.67 11.09
CA ASP A 78 -9.42 -26.34 11.28
C ASP A 78 -10.28 -26.63 10.03
N TYR A 79 -10.02 -27.74 9.34
CA TYR A 79 -10.78 -28.10 8.14
C TYR A 79 -12.19 -28.58 8.51
N VAL A 80 -13.21 -27.83 8.06
CA VAL A 80 -14.61 -28.27 8.11
C VAL A 80 -14.97 -28.87 6.75
N PRO A 81 -15.30 -30.18 6.65
CA PRO A 81 -15.62 -30.80 5.38
C PRO A 81 -16.84 -30.16 4.74
N PHE A 82 -16.74 -29.91 3.43
CA PHE A 82 -17.82 -29.32 2.67
C PHE A 82 -19.08 -30.20 2.73
N THR A 83 -20.19 -29.62 3.17
CA THR A 83 -21.52 -30.23 3.07
C THR A 83 -22.34 -29.47 2.03
N LYS A 84 -23.02 -30.20 1.14
CA LYS A 84 -23.93 -29.62 0.14
C LYS A 84 -25.18 -29.07 0.83
N GLN A 85 -25.05 -27.96 1.55
CA GLN A 85 -26.21 -27.19 1.98
C GLN A 85 -26.59 -26.21 0.87
N LYS A 86 -27.90 -26.05 0.63
CA LYS A 86 -28.41 -25.04 -0.29
C LYS A 86 -27.90 -23.67 0.17
N PRO A 87 -27.54 -22.75 -0.75
CA PRO A 87 -27.09 -21.42 -0.36
C PRO A 87 -28.12 -20.81 0.59
N LEU A 88 -27.67 -20.42 1.78
CA LEU A 88 -28.49 -19.59 2.65
C LEU A 88 -28.52 -18.22 1.99
N ASP A 89 -29.70 -17.81 1.52
CA ASP A 89 -29.87 -16.51 0.89
C ASP A 89 -29.69 -15.43 1.98
N PHE A 90 -28.51 -14.80 2.00
CA PHE A 90 -28.18 -13.75 2.98
C PHE A 90 -28.83 -12.41 2.64
N ARG A 91 -29.66 -12.33 1.59
CA ARG A 91 -30.56 -11.19 1.39
C ARG A 91 -31.70 -11.25 2.40
N LYS A 92 -31.40 -10.89 3.65
CA LYS A 92 -32.41 -10.19 4.43
C LYS A 92 -32.50 -8.81 3.78
N ASP A 93 -33.57 -8.58 3.03
CA ASP A 93 -34.02 -7.23 2.75
C ASP A 93 -34.37 -6.60 4.10
N GLU A 94 -33.36 -6.10 4.81
CA GLU A 94 -33.60 -5.18 5.91
C GLU A 94 -34.29 -3.98 5.28
N LYS A 95 -35.61 -3.91 5.43
CA LYS A 95 -36.37 -2.70 5.14
C LYS A 95 -35.84 -1.61 6.07
N LEU A 96 -34.85 -0.87 5.59
CA LEU A 96 -34.40 0.37 6.18
C LEU A 96 -35.61 1.31 6.13
N SER A 97 -36.23 1.57 7.27
CA SER A 97 -37.27 2.58 7.37
C SER A 97 -36.60 3.94 7.27
N LEU A 98 -36.78 4.63 6.14
CA LEU A 98 -36.36 6.01 5.98
C LEU A 98 -37.44 6.93 6.56
N ASP A 99 -37.06 8.15 6.92
CA ASP A 99 -38.05 9.18 7.23
C ASP A 99 -38.91 9.49 5.99
N PRO A 100 -40.20 9.83 6.15
CA PRO A 100 -41.12 10.02 5.04
C PRO A 100 -40.63 11.02 3.98
N GLU A 101 -39.96 12.08 4.41
CA GLU A 101 -39.40 13.11 3.53
C GLU A 101 -38.25 12.57 2.66
N LEU A 102 -37.39 11.72 3.24
CA LEU A 102 -36.27 11.11 2.52
C LEU A 102 -36.74 10.02 1.55
N GLU A 103 -37.77 9.25 1.92
CA GLU A 103 -38.37 8.25 1.05
C GLU A 103 -39.06 8.90 -0.16
N GLU A 104 -39.76 10.01 0.03
CA GLU A 104 -40.40 10.77 -1.05
C GLU A 104 -39.37 11.44 -1.97
N ALA A 105 -38.32 12.03 -1.40
CA ALA A 105 -37.23 12.61 -2.18
C ALA A 105 -36.54 11.55 -3.05
N LEU A 106 -36.26 10.37 -2.50
CA LEU A 106 -35.61 9.28 -3.24
C LEU A 106 -36.51 8.70 -4.34
N LYS A 107 -37.84 8.67 -4.15
CA LYS A 107 -38.81 8.21 -5.16
C LYS A 107 -39.08 9.24 -6.26
N SER A 108 -38.97 10.53 -5.96
CA SER A 108 -39.29 11.62 -6.88
C SER A 108 -38.06 12.19 -7.60
N ALA A 109 -36.85 11.86 -7.14
CA ALA A 109 -35.59 12.28 -7.74
C ALA A 109 -35.53 11.93 -9.24
N THR A 110 -35.13 12.91 -10.04
CA THR A 110 -34.97 12.76 -11.49
C THR A 110 -33.54 12.32 -11.84
N ASP A 111 -33.37 11.63 -12.98
CA ASP A 111 -32.06 11.17 -13.45
C ASP A 111 -31.04 12.32 -13.58
N THR A 112 -31.52 13.53 -13.91
CA THR A 112 -30.70 14.74 -13.97
C THR A 112 -30.15 15.15 -12.61
N GLU A 113 -30.99 15.12 -11.57
CA GLU A 113 -30.57 15.47 -10.20
C GLU A 113 -29.64 14.41 -9.61
N LEU A 114 -29.81 13.13 -9.99
CA LEU A 114 -28.88 12.06 -9.60
C LEU A 114 -27.50 12.23 -10.26
N CYS A 115 -27.45 12.69 -11.52
CA CYS A 115 -26.20 12.99 -12.20
C CYS A 115 -25.45 14.17 -11.58
N ASP A 116 -26.15 15.17 -11.03
CA ASP A 116 -25.52 16.32 -10.37
C ASP A 116 -24.88 15.97 -9.02
N LEU A 117 -25.27 14.84 -8.41
CA LEU A 117 -24.77 14.36 -7.12
C LEU A 117 -23.59 13.38 -7.22
N ALA A 118 -23.28 12.86 -8.41
CA ALA A 118 -22.22 11.87 -8.66
C ALA A 118 -20.89 12.51 -9.10
#